data_AF-A0A9K3N6E4-F1
#
_entry.id   AF-A0A9K3N6E4-F1
#
_cell.length_a   1.000
_cell.length_b   1.000
_cell.length_c   1.000
_cell.angle_alpha   90.00
_cell.angle_beta   90.00
_cell.angle_gamma   90.00
#
_symmetry.space_group_name_H-M   'P 1'
#
loop_
_entity.id
_entity.type
_entity.pdbx_description
1 polymer ?
#
loop_
_entity_poly.entity_id
_entity_poly.type
_entity_poly.pdbx_seq_one_letter_code
_entity_poly.pdbx_strand_id
1 'polypeptide(L)'
;MGDLDSDFRAALDGLQAVLPDVDLGGFANKSPAPREPQTILASAFYGKTVKEINGVFGLSPRQKAVFDCLRAPHAQDFLTVIPIEGLGQCMSAVEYRSVLKYRLMIPLYPEDEPCPVCRKVCLDSFGEHALHCKELPGFKYRHDLVRDVLFDVLKRAGIAAKKEAPVNFLTDPKEGRSSLRPADVLVFGWSGGKHACIDLTGVSPLAGFRGSGFVSGQAAQKAEAGKISKHEQACIDNQHAFLPFAFDTFGCLAPVASGFLKRVQKAALAHATVSVGHSYVFSRVGFAIQKGVAAQLVARLPTHDL
;
A
#
# COMPACT_ATOMS: atom_id res chain seq x y z
N MET A 1 -17.14 -9.93 33.65
CA MET A 1 -16.22 -10.78 32.87
C MET A 1 -17.04 -11.31 31.68
N GLY A 2 -17.11 -10.55 30.58
CA GLY A 2 -18.04 -10.85 29.48
C GLY A 2 -17.52 -11.98 28.61
N ASP A 3 -18.36 -12.95 28.28
CA ASP A 3 -18.00 -14.08 27.42
C ASP A 3 -17.61 -13.60 26.01
N LEU A 4 -16.75 -14.33 25.30
CA LEU A 4 -16.46 -14.00 23.89
C LEU A 4 -17.74 -14.18 23.08
N ASP A 5 -17.99 -13.27 22.15
CA ASP A 5 -19.11 -13.32 21.21
C ASP A 5 -19.18 -14.71 20.54
N SER A 6 -20.37 -15.30 20.46
CA SER A 6 -20.57 -16.65 19.93
C SER A 6 -20.17 -16.77 18.46
N ASP A 7 -20.41 -15.74 17.66
CA ASP A 7 -20.06 -15.71 16.24
C ASP A 7 -18.54 -15.59 16.07
N PHE A 8 -17.90 -14.80 16.94
CA PHE A 8 -16.44 -14.70 16.98
C PHE A 8 -15.79 -16.03 17.37
N ARG A 9 -16.34 -16.74 18.35
CA ARG A 9 -15.85 -18.08 18.74
C ARG A 9 -16.03 -19.10 17.62
N ALA A 10 -17.20 -19.14 16.98
CA ALA A 10 -17.47 -20.00 15.83
C ALA A 10 -16.52 -19.70 14.64
N ALA A 11 -16.21 -18.43 14.40
CA ALA A 11 -15.23 -18.04 13.38
C ALA A 11 -13.80 -18.49 13.72
N LEU A 12 -13.40 -18.40 14.99
CA LEU A 12 -12.11 -18.91 15.46
C LEU A 12 -12.01 -20.43 15.33
N ASP A 13 -13.07 -21.16 15.68
CA ASP A 13 -13.12 -22.62 15.55
C ASP A 13 -13.02 -23.04 14.07
N GLY A 14 -13.72 -22.34 13.18
CA GLY A 14 -13.61 -22.53 11.73
C GLY A 14 -12.19 -22.25 11.22
N LEU A 15 -11.54 -21.19 11.72
CA LEU A 15 -10.15 -20.88 11.38
C LEU A 15 -9.18 -21.94 11.89
N GLN A 16 -9.34 -22.44 13.12
CA GLN A 16 -8.50 -23.49 13.69
C GLN A 16 -8.59 -24.79 12.88
N ALA A 17 -9.79 -25.12 12.38
CA ALA A 17 -10.00 -26.30 11.53
C ALA A 17 -9.25 -26.18 10.19
N VAL A 18 -9.18 -24.98 9.60
CA VAL A 18 -8.53 -24.73 8.31
C VAL A 18 -7.02 -24.45 8.46
N LEU A 19 -6.61 -23.91 9.61
CA LEU A 19 -5.23 -23.48 9.89
C LEU A 19 -4.72 -24.13 11.20
N PRO A 20 -4.63 -25.46 11.30
CA PRO A 20 -4.33 -26.15 12.57
C PRO A 20 -2.95 -25.82 13.16
N ASP A 21 -2.00 -25.36 12.33
CA ASP A 21 -0.64 -25.03 12.75
C ASP A 21 -0.48 -23.56 13.18
N VAL A 22 -1.53 -22.74 13.08
CA VAL A 22 -1.49 -21.32 13.43
C VAL A 22 -1.89 -21.17 14.89
N ASP A 23 -1.04 -20.50 15.68
CA ASP A 23 -1.40 -20.15 17.05
C ASP A 23 -2.46 -19.04 17.06
N LEU A 24 -3.71 -19.45 17.30
CA LEU A 24 -4.85 -18.55 17.45
C LEU A 24 -5.08 -18.12 18.91
N GLY A 25 -4.23 -18.54 19.86
CA GLY A 25 -4.36 -18.21 21.29
C GLY A 25 -4.32 -16.70 21.55
N GLY A 26 -3.63 -15.93 20.69
CA GLY A 26 -3.59 -14.48 20.74
C GLY A 26 -4.95 -13.78 20.49
N PHE A 27 -5.92 -14.45 19.86
CA PHE A 27 -7.25 -13.89 19.58
C PHE A 27 -8.20 -13.93 20.77
N ALA A 28 -7.94 -14.82 21.73
CA ALA A 28 -8.66 -14.84 23.01
C ALA A 28 -8.14 -13.78 24.00
N ASN A 29 -7.04 -13.12 23.67
CA ASN A 29 -6.42 -12.11 24.52
C ASN A 29 -7.21 -10.79 24.46
N LYS A 30 -7.85 -10.43 25.58
CA LYS A 30 -8.59 -9.17 25.76
C LYS A 30 -7.68 -7.96 26.06
N SER A 31 -6.37 -8.11 25.89
CA SER A 31 -5.44 -6.97 25.93
C SER A 31 -5.92 -5.90 24.95
N PRO A 32 -5.94 -4.62 25.35
CA PRO A 32 -6.30 -3.52 24.44
C PRO A 32 -5.30 -3.36 23.27
N ALA A 33 -4.15 -4.05 23.32
CA ALA A 33 -3.20 -4.18 22.23
C ALA A 33 -2.64 -5.62 22.17
N PRO A 34 -3.39 -6.58 21.60
CA PRO A 34 -2.86 -7.92 21.35
C PRO A 34 -1.78 -7.84 20.26
N ARG A 35 -0.71 -8.62 20.39
CA ARG A 35 0.40 -8.63 19.41
C ARG A 35 -0.07 -9.24 18.08
N GLU A 36 -0.36 -8.36 17.12
CA GLU A 36 -0.48 -8.64 15.67
C GLU A 36 -1.35 -9.84 15.24
N PRO A 37 -2.50 -10.13 15.90
CA PRO A 37 -3.29 -11.31 15.57
C PRO A 37 -3.76 -11.30 14.10
N GLN A 38 -4.26 -10.17 13.60
CA GLN A 38 -4.76 -10.05 12.22
C GLN A 38 -3.69 -10.28 11.14
N THR A 39 -2.45 -9.82 11.36
CA THR A 39 -1.37 -10.02 10.40
C THR A 39 -0.84 -11.43 10.42
N ILE A 40 -0.81 -12.07 11.59
CA ILE A 40 -0.48 -13.49 11.72
C ILE A 40 -1.53 -14.32 10.96
N LEU A 41 -2.82 -14.08 11.20
CA LEU A 41 -3.90 -14.76 10.47
C LEU A 41 -3.83 -14.50 8.97
N ALA A 42 -3.71 -13.25 8.54
CA ALA A 42 -3.64 -12.91 7.12
C ALA A 42 -2.43 -13.57 6.46
N SER A 43 -1.25 -13.48 7.06
CA SER A 43 -0.02 -14.07 6.52
C SER A 43 -0.10 -15.59 6.47
N ALA A 44 -0.67 -16.21 7.50
CA ALA A 44 -0.85 -17.66 7.55
C ALA A 44 -1.92 -18.14 6.55
N PHE A 45 -3.04 -17.42 6.44
CA PHE A 45 -4.06 -17.64 5.44
C PHE A 45 -3.44 -17.56 4.03
N TYR A 46 -2.77 -16.47 3.66
CA TYR A 46 -2.14 -16.38 2.34
C TYR A 46 -0.97 -17.36 2.14
N GLY A 47 -0.32 -17.82 3.20
CA GLY A 47 0.80 -18.77 3.13
C GLY A 47 0.38 -20.24 2.95
N LYS A 48 -0.57 -20.71 3.76
CA LYS A 48 -1.04 -22.11 3.81
C LYS A 48 -2.25 -22.31 2.89
N THR A 49 -3.25 -21.44 3.00
CA THR A 49 -4.49 -21.55 2.24
C THR A 49 -4.26 -21.37 0.74
N VAL A 50 -3.27 -20.60 0.27
CA VAL A 50 -2.98 -20.52 -1.19
C VAL A 50 -2.41 -21.84 -1.73
N LYS A 51 -1.63 -22.59 -0.94
CA LYS A 51 -1.11 -23.91 -1.38
C LYS A 51 -2.22 -24.95 -1.40
N GLU A 52 -3.07 -24.97 -0.38
CA GLU A 52 -4.18 -25.93 -0.26
C GLU A 52 -5.35 -25.57 -1.18
N ILE A 53 -5.76 -24.30 -1.26
CA ILE A 53 -6.77 -23.82 -2.22
C ILE A 53 -6.31 -24.08 -3.64
N ASN A 54 -5.04 -23.86 -4.02
CA ASN A 54 -4.61 -24.20 -5.38
C ASN A 54 -4.76 -25.70 -5.71
N GLY A 55 -4.64 -26.58 -4.70
CA GLY A 55 -4.80 -28.02 -4.86
C GLY A 55 -6.27 -28.49 -4.83
N VAL A 56 -7.12 -27.81 -4.07
CA VAL A 56 -8.55 -28.15 -3.89
C VAL A 56 -9.46 -27.40 -4.86
N PHE A 57 -9.12 -26.15 -5.20
CA PHE A 57 -9.86 -25.25 -6.07
C PHE A 57 -8.95 -24.79 -7.23
N GLY A 58 -9.46 -24.87 -8.46
CA GLY A 58 -8.75 -24.35 -9.63
C GLY A 58 -8.70 -22.82 -9.62
N LEU A 59 -7.69 -22.22 -8.97
CA LEU A 59 -7.52 -20.76 -8.99
C LEU A 59 -7.22 -20.25 -10.40
N SER A 60 -7.93 -19.21 -10.79
CA SER A 60 -7.64 -18.48 -12.03
C SER A 60 -6.22 -17.86 -11.98
N PRO A 61 -5.58 -17.61 -13.14
CA PRO A 61 -4.28 -16.94 -13.18
C PRO A 61 -4.26 -15.60 -12.42
N ARG A 62 -5.38 -14.87 -12.45
CA ARG A 62 -5.51 -13.59 -11.74
C ARG A 62 -5.54 -13.76 -10.23
N GLN A 63 -6.30 -14.74 -9.71
CA GLN A 63 -6.32 -15.03 -8.28
C GLN A 63 -4.93 -15.44 -7.77
N LYS A 64 -4.21 -16.27 -8.52
CA LYS A 64 -2.82 -16.62 -8.22
C LYS A 64 -1.93 -15.37 -8.15
N ALA A 65 -2.01 -14.49 -9.15
CA ALA A 65 -1.26 -13.24 -9.18
C ALA A 65 -1.54 -12.33 -7.97
N VAL A 66 -2.82 -12.17 -7.60
CA VAL A 66 -3.21 -11.37 -6.42
C VAL A 66 -2.68 -12.00 -5.14
N PHE A 67 -2.84 -13.31 -4.96
CA PHE A 67 -2.33 -13.99 -3.78
C PHE A 67 -0.80 -13.93 -3.68
N ASP A 68 -0.07 -13.99 -4.80
CA ASP A 68 1.37 -13.79 -4.83
C ASP A 68 1.77 -12.34 -4.45
N CYS A 69 0.97 -11.34 -4.81
CA CYS A 69 1.12 -9.96 -4.30
C CYS A 69 0.89 -9.87 -2.78
N LEU A 70 -0.13 -10.55 -2.27
CA LEU A 70 -0.50 -10.50 -0.84
C LEU A 70 0.49 -11.23 0.07
N ARG A 71 1.32 -12.11 -0.50
CA ARG A 71 2.44 -12.75 0.22
C ARG A 71 3.70 -11.89 0.29
N ALA A 72 3.74 -10.77 -0.42
CA ALA A 72 4.91 -9.88 -0.38
C ALA A 72 5.11 -9.29 1.02
N PRO A 73 6.37 -9.02 1.44
CA PRO A 73 6.63 -8.29 2.67
C PRO A 73 5.85 -6.99 2.73
N HIS A 74 5.35 -6.65 3.91
CA HIS A 74 4.57 -5.44 4.20
C HIS A 74 3.19 -5.33 3.55
N ALA A 75 2.77 -6.28 2.72
CA ALA A 75 1.45 -6.26 2.10
C ALA A 75 0.32 -6.25 3.14
N GLN A 76 0.52 -6.90 4.29
CA GLN A 76 -0.49 -7.02 5.35
C GLN A 76 -0.32 -5.99 6.48
N ASP A 77 0.68 -5.11 6.43
CA ASP A 77 1.03 -4.21 7.54
C ASP A 77 -0.08 -3.20 7.86
N PHE A 78 -0.98 -2.92 6.91
CA PHE A 78 -2.14 -2.06 7.16
C PHE A 78 -3.12 -2.66 8.19
N LEU A 79 -3.14 -3.98 8.36
CA LEU A 79 -4.01 -4.68 9.32
C LEU A 79 -3.52 -4.54 10.77
N THR A 80 -2.27 -4.12 10.99
CA THR A 80 -1.76 -3.87 12.35
C THR A 80 -1.98 -2.45 12.83
N VAL A 81 -2.57 -1.58 12.00
CA VAL A 81 -2.77 -0.18 12.34
C VAL A 81 -3.92 -0.01 13.33
N ILE A 82 -3.63 0.68 14.43
CA ILE A 82 -4.65 1.14 15.37
C ILE A 82 -5.45 2.28 14.71
N PRO A 83 -6.79 2.20 14.65
CA PRO A 83 -7.62 3.25 14.08
C PRO A 83 -7.58 4.53 14.93
N ILE A 84 -6.75 5.49 14.53
CA ILE A 84 -6.60 6.79 15.20
C ILE A 84 -7.00 7.90 14.24
N GLU A 85 -8.12 8.55 14.51
CA GLU A 85 -8.70 9.59 13.65
C GLU A 85 -7.75 10.77 13.43
N GLY A 86 -7.11 11.27 14.51
CA GLY A 86 -6.14 12.36 14.44
C GLY A 86 -4.86 12.04 13.65
N LEU A 87 -4.61 10.77 13.31
CA LEU A 87 -3.51 10.34 12.43
C LEU A 87 -4.00 9.96 11.02
N GLY A 88 -5.30 10.14 10.74
CA GLY A 88 -5.92 9.74 9.49
C GLY A 88 -6.00 8.22 9.29
N GLN A 89 -5.86 7.44 10.38
CA GLN A 89 -5.74 5.98 10.37
C GLN A 89 -7.10 5.25 10.46
N CYS A 90 -8.20 5.93 10.12
CA CYS A 90 -9.53 5.33 10.07
C CYS A 90 -9.98 5.13 8.61
N MET A 91 -10.69 4.04 8.36
CA MET A 91 -11.50 3.80 7.16
C MET A 91 -12.95 3.62 7.61
N SER A 92 -13.89 4.06 6.77
CA SER A 92 -15.29 3.66 6.88
C SER A 92 -15.47 2.16 6.64
N ALA A 93 -16.62 1.62 7.04
CA ALA A 93 -16.95 0.21 6.79
C ALA A 93 -16.93 -0.13 5.28
N VAL A 94 -17.42 0.79 4.43
CA VAL A 94 -17.46 0.62 2.97
C VAL A 94 -16.05 0.61 2.38
N GLU A 95 -15.18 1.53 2.79
CA GLU A 95 -13.76 1.54 2.38
C GLU A 95 -13.04 0.25 2.77
N TYR A 96 -13.17 -0.16 4.03
CA TYR A 96 -12.50 -1.35 4.54
C TYR A 96 -12.98 -2.62 3.84
N ARG A 97 -14.30 -2.79 3.68
CA ARG A 97 -14.89 -3.92 2.95
C ARG A 97 -14.48 -3.94 1.49
N SER A 98 -14.36 -2.79 0.85
CA SER A 98 -13.94 -2.69 -0.57
C SER A 98 -12.50 -3.16 -0.76
N VAL A 99 -11.58 -2.75 0.12
CA VAL A 99 -10.19 -3.22 0.11
C VAL A 99 -10.13 -4.73 0.33
N LEU A 100 -10.88 -5.27 1.31
CA LEU A 100 -10.90 -6.70 1.56
C LEU A 100 -11.46 -7.49 0.37
N LYS A 101 -12.58 -7.05 -0.22
CA LYS A 101 -13.16 -7.69 -1.42
C LYS A 101 -12.14 -7.70 -2.57
N TYR A 102 -11.48 -6.57 -2.84
CA TYR A 102 -10.45 -6.49 -3.87
C TYR A 102 -9.28 -7.47 -3.62
N ARG A 103 -8.79 -7.55 -2.39
CA ARG A 103 -7.69 -8.46 -2.01
C ARG A 103 -8.11 -9.93 -2.03
N LEU A 104 -9.36 -10.23 -1.69
CA LEU A 104 -9.90 -11.58 -1.71
C LEU A 104 -10.44 -12.01 -3.08
N MET A 105 -10.32 -11.16 -4.11
CA MET A 105 -10.89 -11.40 -5.43
C MET A 105 -12.39 -11.69 -5.39
N ILE A 106 -13.11 -10.95 -4.54
CA ILE A 106 -14.57 -10.92 -4.50
C ILE A 106 -15.04 -9.77 -5.40
N PRO A 107 -15.97 -10.00 -6.34
CA PRO A 107 -16.52 -8.94 -7.18
C PRO A 107 -17.04 -7.74 -6.35
N LEU A 108 -16.63 -6.54 -6.79
CA LEU A 108 -17.10 -5.24 -6.30
C LEU A 108 -18.29 -4.73 -7.12
N TYR A 109 -18.32 -5.03 -8.42
CA TYR A 109 -19.39 -4.66 -9.34
C TYR A 109 -20.12 -5.92 -9.83
N PRO A 110 -21.42 -5.81 -10.13
CA PRO A 110 -22.19 -6.96 -10.63
C PRO A 110 -21.71 -7.44 -12.00
N GLU A 111 -21.30 -6.52 -12.87
CA GLU A 111 -20.94 -6.82 -14.26
C GLU A 111 -19.68 -6.06 -14.68
N ASP A 112 -19.03 -6.57 -15.72
CA ASP A 112 -17.92 -5.92 -16.41
C ASP A 112 -18.49 -4.88 -17.39
N GLU A 113 -18.17 -3.60 -17.19
CA GLU A 113 -18.74 -2.51 -17.99
C GLU A 113 -17.67 -1.54 -18.51
N PRO A 114 -17.91 -0.77 -19.58
CA PRO A 114 -17.05 0.34 -19.96
C PRO A 114 -16.90 1.32 -18.80
N CYS A 115 -15.67 1.71 -18.48
CA CYS A 115 -15.43 2.65 -17.39
C CYS A 115 -16.27 3.92 -17.56
N PRO A 116 -17.11 4.31 -16.59
CA PRO A 116 -18.03 5.44 -16.76
C PRO A 116 -17.32 6.79 -16.92
N VAL A 117 -16.03 6.86 -16.53
CA VAL A 117 -15.23 8.08 -16.60
C VAL A 117 -14.43 8.18 -17.88
N CYS A 118 -13.55 7.22 -18.18
CA CYS A 118 -12.75 7.34 -19.39
C CYS A 118 -13.48 6.84 -20.65
N ARG A 119 -14.50 5.98 -20.48
CA ARG A 119 -15.26 5.30 -21.54
C ARG A 119 -14.41 4.53 -22.57
N LYS A 120 -13.14 4.26 -22.25
CA LYS A 120 -12.13 3.68 -23.16
C LYS A 120 -11.73 2.25 -22.80
N VAL A 121 -11.83 1.89 -21.52
CA VAL A 121 -11.34 0.62 -20.99
C VAL A 121 -12.43 0.02 -20.12
N CYS A 122 -12.52 -1.32 -20.11
CA CYS A 122 -13.40 -2.05 -19.21
C CYS A 122 -13.02 -1.79 -17.74
N LEU A 123 -14.00 -1.40 -16.92
CA LEU A 123 -13.97 -1.54 -15.48
C LEU A 123 -14.51 -2.94 -15.18
N ASP A 124 -13.59 -3.86 -14.92
CA ASP A 124 -13.98 -5.21 -14.54
C ASP A 124 -14.70 -5.23 -13.19
N SER A 125 -15.45 -6.31 -12.96
CA SER A 125 -16.17 -6.61 -11.74
C SER A 125 -15.30 -6.58 -10.48
N PHE A 126 -13.98 -6.70 -10.60
CA PHE A 126 -13.04 -6.60 -9.48
C PHE A 126 -12.52 -5.17 -9.22
N GLY A 127 -12.81 -4.21 -10.10
CA GLY A 127 -12.44 -2.80 -9.95
C GLY A 127 -11.03 -2.40 -10.35
N GLU A 128 -10.32 -3.22 -11.13
CA GLU A 128 -8.91 -2.98 -11.46
C GLU A 128 -8.68 -1.64 -12.15
N HIS A 129 -9.49 -1.34 -13.16
CA HIS A 129 -9.32 -0.10 -13.90
C HIS A 129 -9.51 1.14 -13.02
N ALA A 130 -10.33 1.08 -11.97
CA ALA A 130 -10.53 2.20 -11.05
C ALA A 130 -9.23 2.64 -10.37
N LEU A 131 -8.29 1.72 -10.15
CA LEU A 131 -7.03 1.96 -9.45
C LEU A 131 -5.98 2.68 -10.29
N HIS A 132 -6.15 2.68 -11.62
CA HIS A 132 -5.19 3.23 -12.57
C HIS A 132 -5.81 4.06 -13.72
N CYS A 133 -7.10 4.41 -13.60
CA CYS A 133 -7.78 5.31 -14.54
C CYS A 133 -7.27 6.74 -14.39
N LYS A 134 -6.49 7.23 -15.37
CA LYS A 134 -5.90 8.58 -15.33
C LYS A 134 -6.93 9.72 -15.43
N GLU A 135 -8.13 9.43 -15.92
CA GLU A 135 -9.21 10.40 -16.09
C GLU A 135 -10.12 10.50 -14.85
N LEU A 136 -9.91 9.65 -13.83
CA LEU A 136 -10.61 9.73 -12.54
C LEU A 136 -10.29 11.06 -11.84
N PRO A 137 -11.32 11.87 -11.51
CA PRO A 137 -11.15 12.97 -10.57
C PRO A 137 -10.59 12.44 -9.24
N GLY A 138 -9.48 12.98 -8.77
CA GLY A 138 -8.80 12.46 -7.59
C GLY A 138 -7.91 11.24 -7.84
N PHE A 139 -7.53 10.92 -9.09
CA PHE A 139 -6.52 9.89 -9.38
C PHE A 139 -5.23 10.06 -8.54
N LYS A 140 -4.84 11.31 -8.27
CA LYS A 140 -3.68 11.65 -7.43
C LYS A 140 -3.92 11.47 -5.93
N TYR A 141 -5.15 11.26 -5.46
CA TYR A 141 -5.48 11.18 -4.04
C TYR A 141 -4.64 10.14 -3.29
N ARG A 142 -4.52 8.91 -3.82
CA ARG A 142 -3.68 7.86 -3.22
C ARG A 142 -2.22 8.29 -3.12
N HIS A 143 -1.69 8.95 -4.15
CA HIS A 143 -0.33 9.47 -4.15
C HIS A 143 -0.14 10.54 -3.08
N ASP A 144 -1.02 11.53 -3.04
CA ASP A 144 -0.92 12.68 -2.12
C ASP A 144 -1.10 12.24 -0.66
N LEU A 145 -1.99 11.28 -0.41
CA LEU A 145 -2.18 10.67 0.90
C LEU A 145 -0.92 9.94 1.38
N VAL A 146 -0.30 9.12 0.53
CA VAL A 146 0.94 8.40 0.87
C VAL A 146 2.08 9.39 1.10
N ARG A 147 2.21 10.44 0.28
CA ARG A 147 3.18 11.53 0.47
C ARG A 147 2.99 12.21 1.83
N ASP A 148 1.76 12.58 2.17
CA ASP A 148 1.47 13.29 3.41
C ASP A 148 1.75 12.43 4.64
N VAL A 149 1.41 11.14 4.58
CA VAL A 149 1.75 10.18 5.64
C VAL A 149 3.25 9.94 5.75
N LEU A 150 3.95 9.81 4.61
CA LEU A 150 5.41 9.66 4.59
C LEU A 150 6.09 10.86 5.26
N PHE A 151 5.63 12.07 4.95
CA PHE A 151 6.14 13.29 5.56
C PHE A 151 5.90 13.36 7.07
N ASP A 152 4.68 13.03 7.53
CA ASP A 152 4.38 12.99 8.96
C ASP A 152 5.21 11.92 9.69
N VAL A 153 5.44 10.76 9.06
CA VAL A 153 6.35 9.74 9.59
C VAL A 153 7.78 10.26 9.72
N LEU A 154 8.31 10.97 8.71
CA LEU A 154 9.63 11.58 8.77
C LEU A 154 9.74 12.61 9.89
N LYS A 155 8.75 13.49 10.01
CA LYS A 155 8.67 14.49 11.08
C LYS A 155 8.69 13.85 12.47
N ARG A 156 7.94 12.77 12.66
CA ARG A 156 7.90 12.00 13.93
C ARG A 156 9.19 11.25 14.20
N ALA A 157 9.91 10.86 13.15
CA ALA A 157 11.24 10.25 13.26
C ALA A 157 12.35 11.28 13.52
N GLY A 158 12.03 12.57 13.72
CA GLY A 158 13.02 13.63 13.90
C GLY A 158 13.79 13.99 12.61
N ILE A 159 13.32 13.53 11.45
CA ILE A 159 13.98 13.75 10.16
C ILE A 159 13.42 15.04 9.54
N ALA A 160 14.30 16.02 9.33
CA ALA A 160 13.95 17.27 8.68
C ALA A 160 13.59 17.03 7.21
N ALA A 161 12.40 17.46 6.80
CA ALA A 161 11.92 17.34 5.44
C ALA A 161 11.01 18.52 5.06
N LYS A 162 10.70 18.66 3.77
CA LYS A 162 9.72 19.61 3.22
C LYS A 162 8.87 18.92 2.15
N LYS A 163 7.54 19.05 2.24
CA LYS A 163 6.62 18.59 1.17
C LYS A 163 6.59 19.54 0.00
N GLU A 164 6.41 19.01 -1.21
CA GLU A 164 6.23 19.78 -2.44
C GLU A 164 7.31 20.88 -2.59
N ALA A 165 8.56 20.54 -2.26
CA ALA A 165 9.65 21.50 -2.27
C ALA A 165 9.97 21.87 -3.74
N PRO A 166 9.94 23.15 -4.12
CA PRO A 166 10.28 23.56 -5.47
C PRO A 166 11.76 23.27 -5.72
N VAL A 167 12.03 22.48 -6.74
CA VAL A 167 13.38 22.19 -7.23
C VAL A 167 13.41 22.48 -8.71
N ASN A 168 14.44 23.18 -9.17
CA ASN A 168 14.50 23.71 -10.53
C ASN A 168 14.97 22.70 -11.59
N PHE A 169 15.38 21.49 -11.18
CA PHE A 169 16.03 20.51 -12.04
C PHE A 169 15.26 19.19 -12.22
N LEU A 170 14.09 19.01 -11.57
CA LEU A 170 13.25 17.81 -11.77
C LEU A 170 12.31 17.91 -12.98
N THR A 171 12.23 19.08 -13.61
CA THR A 171 11.50 19.24 -14.88
C THR A 171 12.31 18.58 -15.99
N ASP A 172 11.73 17.57 -16.64
CA ASP A 172 12.35 16.97 -17.83
C ASP A 172 12.43 18.05 -18.93
N PRO A 173 13.62 18.37 -19.47
CA PRO A 173 13.76 19.35 -20.54
C PRO A 173 12.89 19.04 -21.76
N LYS A 174 12.57 17.75 -22.00
CA LYS A 174 11.71 17.29 -23.10
C LYS A 174 10.22 17.50 -22.83
N GLU A 175 9.80 17.73 -21.58
CA GLU A 175 8.40 17.98 -21.24
C GLU A 175 7.95 19.42 -21.55
N GLY A 176 8.87 20.33 -21.90
CA GLY A 176 8.54 21.70 -22.33
C GLY A 176 7.77 22.53 -21.30
N ARG A 177 7.71 22.08 -20.03
CA ARG A 177 6.96 22.76 -18.96
C ARG A 177 7.78 23.93 -18.42
N SER A 178 7.16 25.11 -18.37
CA SER A 178 7.76 26.33 -17.79
C SER A 178 7.76 26.34 -16.25
N SER A 179 6.94 25.50 -15.61
CA SER A 179 6.86 25.40 -14.14
C SER A 179 7.88 24.41 -13.59
N LEU A 180 8.59 24.80 -12.53
CA LEU A 180 9.48 23.91 -11.78
C LEU A 180 8.67 22.73 -11.20
N ARG A 181 9.11 21.49 -11.46
CA ARG A 181 8.49 20.32 -10.85
C ARG A 181 8.97 20.19 -9.40
N PRO A 182 8.08 20.27 -8.39
CA PRO A 182 8.49 20.07 -7.02
C PRO A 182 8.89 18.61 -6.78
N ALA A 183 9.79 18.39 -5.81
CA ALA A 183 9.95 17.07 -5.22
C ALA A 183 8.75 16.79 -4.30
N ASP A 184 8.19 15.59 -4.34
CA ASP A 184 7.03 15.27 -3.49
C ASP A 184 7.39 15.43 -2.00
N VAL A 185 8.58 14.94 -1.63
CA VAL A 185 9.21 15.22 -0.33
C VAL A 185 10.70 15.45 -0.54
N LEU A 186 11.23 16.56 -0.02
CA LEU A 186 12.67 16.82 0.08
C LEU A 186 13.14 16.51 1.49
N VAL A 187 14.07 15.57 1.64
CA VAL A 187 14.68 15.20 2.93
C VAL A 187 16.05 15.85 3.06
N PHE A 188 16.28 16.61 4.13
CA PHE A 188 17.53 17.32 4.33
C PHE A 188 18.64 16.41 4.86
N GLY A 189 19.87 16.62 4.39
CA GLY A 189 21.07 15.92 4.88
C GLY A 189 21.05 14.39 4.80
N TRP A 190 20.35 13.81 3.83
CA TRP A 190 20.05 12.38 3.78
C TRP A 190 21.29 11.47 3.55
N SER A 191 22.14 11.80 2.58
CA SER A 191 23.29 10.96 2.20
C SER A 191 24.51 11.82 1.86
N GLY A 192 25.61 11.65 2.61
CA GLY A 192 26.84 12.41 2.39
C GLY A 192 26.63 13.93 2.45
N GLY A 193 25.75 14.41 3.35
CA GLY A 193 25.36 15.82 3.45
C GLY A 193 24.36 16.31 2.38
N LYS A 194 24.14 15.55 1.30
CA LYS A 194 23.20 15.90 0.23
C LYS A 194 21.75 15.73 0.66
N HIS A 195 20.89 16.63 0.19
CA HIS A 195 19.44 16.48 0.33
C HIS A 195 18.93 15.40 -0.62
N ALA A 196 17.88 14.67 -0.24
CA ALA A 196 17.25 13.65 -1.08
C ALA A 196 15.90 14.13 -1.61
N CYS A 197 15.74 14.13 -2.93
CA CYS A 197 14.47 14.33 -3.61
C CYS A 197 13.72 13.00 -3.69
N ILE A 198 12.64 12.88 -2.92
CA ILE A 198 11.73 11.73 -2.98
C ILE A 198 10.64 12.02 -4.01
N ASP A 199 10.48 11.11 -4.97
CA ASP A 199 9.44 11.16 -5.99
C ASP A 199 8.62 9.86 -5.91
N LEU A 200 7.34 10.00 -5.55
CA LEU A 200 6.44 8.89 -5.31
C LEU A 200 5.88 8.36 -6.64
N THR A 201 5.58 7.06 -6.64
CA THR A 201 4.82 6.43 -7.71
C THR A 201 4.05 5.22 -7.21
N GLY A 202 2.73 5.23 -7.42
CA GLY A 202 1.86 4.11 -7.13
C GLY A 202 1.44 3.42 -8.42
N VAL A 203 1.65 2.10 -8.51
CA VAL A 203 1.26 1.29 -9.67
C VAL A 203 0.22 0.24 -9.29
N SER A 204 -0.60 -0.20 -10.25
CA SER A 204 -1.32 -1.46 -10.09
C SER A 204 -0.53 -2.57 -10.78
N PRO A 205 -0.17 -3.67 -10.10
CA PRO A 205 0.60 -4.74 -10.71
C PRO A 205 -0.24 -5.54 -11.73
N LEU A 206 -1.57 -5.44 -11.66
CA LEU A 206 -2.50 -6.08 -12.58
C LEU A 206 -2.84 -5.21 -13.80
N ALA A 207 -2.32 -3.97 -13.88
CA ALA A 207 -2.55 -3.12 -15.04
C ALA A 207 -2.00 -3.78 -16.31
N GLY A 208 -2.90 -4.16 -17.22
CA GLY A 208 -2.53 -4.88 -18.44
C GLY A 208 -2.19 -6.36 -18.24
N PHE A 209 -2.62 -6.98 -17.14
CA PHE A 209 -2.42 -8.40 -16.86
C PHE A 209 -2.87 -9.30 -18.03
N ARG A 210 -2.11 -10.37 -18.31
CA ARG A 210 -2.32 -11.33 -19.41
C ARG A 210 -2.29 -12.79 -18.95
N GLY A 211 -2.32 -13.07 -17.65
CA GLY A 211 -2.34 -14.45 -17.12
C GLY A 211 -0.96 -15.10 -16.97
N SER A 212 -0.12 -15.07 -18.01
CA SER A 212 1.20 -15.73 -18.01
C SER A 212 2.36 -14.79 -17.66
N GLY A 213 3.38 -15.30 -16.96
CA GLY A 213 4.64 -14.57 -16.71
C GLY A 213 4.54 -13.46 -15.65
N PHE A 214 3.48 -13.46 -14.84
CA PHE A 214 3.33 -12.51 -13.74
C PHE A 214 4.35 -12.76 -12.65
N VAL A 215 4.96 -11.69 -12.15
CA VAL A 215 5.92 -11.73 -11.04
C VAL A 215 5.56 -10.63 -10.05
N SER A 216 5.20 -11.05 -8.83
CA SER A 216 4.90 -10.14 -7.72
C SER A 216 6.04 -9.16 -7.46
N GLY A 217 5.70 -7.89 -7.24
CA GLY A 217 6.67 -6.80 -7.03
C GLY A 217 7.39 -6.27 -8.28
N GLN A 218 7.32 -6.97 -9.43
CA GLN A 218 8.01 -6.54 -10.64
C GLN A 218 7.49 -5.18 -11.16
N ALA A 219 6.19 -4.91 -11.03
CA ALA A 219 5.62 -3.63 -11.44
C ALA A 219 6.21 -2.45 -10.65
N ALA A 220 6.34 -2.59 -9.33
CA ALA A 220 6.94 -1.56 -8.47
C ALA A 220 8.44 -1.37 -8.79
N GLN A 221 9.18 -2.45 -9.03
CA GLN A 221 10.59 -2.39 -9.43
C GLN A 221 10.79 -1.70 -10.80
N LYS A 222 9.93 -1.99 -11.79
CA LYS A 222 9.97 -1.29 -13.08
C LYS A 222 9.68 0.20 -12.93
N ALA A 223 8.73 0.55 -12.06
CA ALA A 223 8.42 1.96 -11.77
C ALA A 223 9.59 2.66 -11.07
N GLU A 224 10.26 1.99 -10.13
CA GLU A 224 11.48 2.45 -9.48
C GLU A 224 12.60 2.73 -10.50
N ALA A 225 12.94 1.75 -11.34
CA ALA A 225 13.96 1.88 -12.38
C ALA A 225 13.63 3.00 -13.38
N GLY A 226 12.36 3.11 -13.80
CA GLY A 226 11.91 4.17 -14.70
C GLY A 226 12.07 5.57 -14.10
N LYS A 227 11.80 5.74 -12.80
CA LYS A 227 12.01 7.00 -12.09
C LYS A 227 13.50 7.34 -11.98
N ILE A 228 14.35 6.37 -11.63
CA ILE A 228 15.81 6.54 -11.57
C ILE A 228 16.33 7.02 -12.92
N SER A 229 16.02 6.28 -14.00
CA SER A 229 16.47 6.61 -15.35
C SER A 229 16.05 8.01 -15.81
N LYS A 230 14.93 8.53 -15.30
CA LYS A 230 14.41 9.84 -15.69
C LYS A 230 14.97 11.00 -14.87
N HIS A 231 15.29 10.80 -13.59
CA HIS A 231 15.49 11.90 -12.65
C HIS A 231 16.81 11.87 -11.89
N GLU A 232 17.52 10.74 -11.84
CA GLU A 232 18.72 10.60 -11.02
C GLU A 232 19.85 11.52 -11.49
N GLN A 233 20.14 11.54 -12.79
CA GLN A 233 21.24 12.36 -13.33
C GLN A 233 21.05 13.85 -13.01
N ALA A 234 19.84 14.37 -13.23
CA ALA A 234 19.52 15.76 -12.91
C ALA A 234 19.70 16.07 -11.41
N CYS A 235 19.39 15.13 -10.51
CA CYS A 235 19.66 15.31 -9.08
C CYS A 235 21.16 15.32 -8.79
N ILE A 236 21.93 14.41 -9.38
CA ILE A 236 23.39 14.32 -9.21
C ILE A 236 24.05 15.64 -9.65
N ASP A 237 23.70 16.13 -10.83
CA ASP A 237 24.24 17.37 -11.41
C ASP A 237 23.98 18.58 -10.50
N ASN A 238 22.92 18.53 -9.70
CA ASN A 238 22.51 19.59 -8.78
C ASN A 238 22.86 19.27 -7.30
N GLN A 239 23.77 18.34 -7.02
CA GLN A 239 24.21 17.97 -5.66
C GLN A 239 23.11 17.42 -4.75
N HIS A 240 22.10 16.77 -5.33
CA HIS A 240 21.04 16.08 -4.60
C HIS A 240 21.15 14.56 -4.81
N ALA A 241 20.64 13.79 -3.84
CA ALA A 241 20.33 12.39 -4.04
C ALA A 241 18.91 12.27 -4.62
N PHE A 242 18.69 11.30 -5.50
CA PHE A 242 17.35 10.95 -5.96
C PHE A 242 16.87 9.69 -5.22
N LEU A 243 15.61 9.66 -4.81
CA LEU A 243 15.02 8.53 -4.12
C LEU A 243 13.64 8.20 -4.72
N PRO A 244 13.54 7.19 -5.61
CA PRO A 244 12.25 6.71 -6.08
C PRO A 244 11.49 6.02 -4.93
N PHE A 245 10.29 6.50 -4.64
CA PHE A 245 9.41 5.83 -3.67
C PHE A 245 8.28 5.12 -4.42
N ALA A 246 8.60 3.92 -4.93
CA ALA A 246 7.68 3.11 -5.71
C ALA A 246 6.94 2.08 -4.86
N PHE A 247 5.63 2.01 -5.02
CA PHE A 247 4.76 1.06 -4.33
C PHE A 247 3.63 0.56 -5.24
N ASP A 248 3.01 -0.56 -4.89
CA ASP A 248 1.86 -1.09 -5.59
C ASP A 248 0.55 -1.02 -4.79
N THR A 249 -0.58 -1.29 -5.45
CA THR A 249 -1.93 -1.27 -4.83
C THR A 249 -2.13 -2.32 -3.75
N PHE A 250 -1.32 -3.37 -3.68
CA PHE A 250 -1.42 -4.41 -2.64
C PHE A 250 -0.53 -4.11 -1.42
N GLY A 251 0.33 -3.09 -1.51
CA GLY A 251 1.22 -2.66 -0.44
C GLY A 251 2.68 -3.10 -0.63
N CYS A 252 3.05 -3.69 -1.77
CA CYS A 252 4.44 -3.99 -2.07
C CYS A 252 5.23 -2.67 -2.20
N LEU A 253 6.44 -2.66 -1.65
CA LEU A 253 7.39 -1.57 -1.76
C LEU A 253 8.58 -2.01 -2.61
N ALA A 254 9.01 -1.17 -3.54
CA ALA A 254 10.23 -1.43 -4.29
C ALA A 254 11.48 -1.37 -3.37
N PRO A 255 12.62 -1.99 -3.77
CA PRO A 255 13.79 -2.13 -2.91
C PRO A 255 14.33 -0.83 -2.30
N VAL A 256 14.39 0.26 -3.07
CA VAL A 256 14.87 1.58 -2.59
C VAL A 256 13.88 2.16 -1.58
N ALA A 257 12.58 2.08 -1.85
CA ALA A 257 11.53 2.54 -0.94
C ALA A 257 11.55 1.75 0.39
N SER A 258 11.67 0.43 0.33
CA SER A 258 11.78 -0.43 1.51
C SER A 258 13.04 -0.11 2.32
N GLY A 259 14.20 0.02 1.67
CA GLY A 259 15.46 0.39 2.32
C GLY A 259 15.39 1.75 3.01
N PHE A 260 14.75 2.73 2.35
CA PHE A 260 14.47 4.04 2.92
C PHE A 260 13.65 3.93 4.21
N LEU A 261 12.50 3.24 4.18
CA LEU A 261 11.65 3.08 5.35
C LEU A 261 12.33 2.33 6.49
N LYS A 262 13.20 1.34 6.22
CA LYS A 262 14.00 0.67 7.26
C LYS A 262 14.91 1.67 7.99
N ARG A 263 15.55 2.58 7.25
CA ARG A 263 16.39 3.63 7.85
C ARG A 263 15.57 4.63 8.65
N VAL A 264 14.39 5.01 8.15
CA VAL A 264 13.45 5.89 8.88
C VAL A 264 12.95 5.22 10.17
N GLN A 265 12.56 3.94 10.12
CA GLN A 265 12.16 3.16 11.30
C GLN A 265 13.27 3.12 12.34
N LYS A 266 14.53 2.92 11.92
CA LYS A 266 15.68 2.96 12.85
C LYS A 266 15.83 4.33 13.52
N ALA A 267 15.69 5.42 12.77
CA ALA A 267 15.74 6.78 13.32
C ALA A 267 14.60 7.02 14.30
N ALA A 268 13.37 6.62 13.95
CA ALA A 268 12.22 6.75 14.81
C ALA A 268 12.35 5.98 16.13
N LEU A 269 12.88 4.75 16.09
CA LEU A 269 13.15 3.96 17.29
C LEU A 269 14.23 4.60 18.17
N ALA A 270 15.24 5.24 17.58
CA ALA A 270 16.27 5.95 18.33
C ALA A 270 15.74 7.21 19.05
N HIS A 271 14.68 7.83 18.53
CA HIS A 271 14.05 9.03 19.09
C HIS A 271 12.78 8.73 19.90
N ALA A 272 12.39 7.47 20.02
CA ALA A 272 11.17 7.07 20.69
C ALA A 272 11.26 7.25 22.21
N THR A 273 10.34 8.03 22.78
CA THR A 273 10.17 8.17 24.23
C THR A 273 9.22 7.13 24.82
N VAL A 274 8.50 6.39 23.97
CA VAL A 274 7.57 5.32 24.32
C VAL A 274 7.80 4.13 23.40
N SER A 275 7.40 2.92 23.82
CA SER A 275 7.51 1.73 22.97
C SER A 275 6.72 1.94 21.68
N VAL A 276 7.42 2.03 20.55
CA VAL A 276 6.82 2.08 19.22
C VAL A 276 6.88 0.69 18.63
N GLY A 277 5.77 0.23 18.06
CA GLY A 277 5.71 -1.08 17.40
C GLY A 277 6.83 -1.23 16.36
N HIS A 278 7.43 -2.41 16.27
CA HIS A 278 8.61 -2.69 15.44
C HIS A 278 8.40 -2.37 13.95
N SER A 279 7.14 -2.35 13.46
CA SER A 279 6.80 -2.05 12.06
C SER A 279 5.96 -0.78 11.87
N TYR A 280 5.89 0.13 12.86
CA TYR A 280 4.91 1.24 12.79
C TYR A 280 5.05 2.11 11.53
N VAL A 281 6.29 2.36 11.05
CA VAL A 281 6.53 3.14 9.81
C VAL A 281 5.88 2.45 8.62
N PHE A 282 6.09 1.15 8.47
CA PHE A 282 5.53 0.36 7.38
C PHE A 282 4.02 0.24 7.49
N SER A 283 3.48 -0.02 8.69
CA SER A 283 2.04 -0.05 8.94
C SER A 283 1.36 1.26 8.56
N ARG A 284 1.96 2.39 8.90
CA ARG A 284 1.42 3.71 8.55
C ARG A 284 1.39 3.97 7.05
N VAL A 285 2.49 3.69 6.36
CA VAL A 285 2.55 3.83 4.90
C VAL A 285 1.61 2.84 4.22
N GLY A 286 1.63 1.57 4.63
CA GLY A 286 0.75 0.52 4.12
C GLY A 286 -0.72 0.87 4.26
N PHE A 287 -1.13 1.42 5.41
CA PHE A 287 -2.49 1.91 5.61
C PHE A 287 -2.84 3.07 4.69
N ALA A 288 -1.94 4.03 4.49
CA ALA A 288 -2.16 5.13 3.54
C ALA A 288 -2.37 4.62 2.11
N ILE A 289 -1.58 3.62 1.69
CA ILE A 289 -1.74 2.96 0.38
C ILE A 289 -3.13 2.33 0.28
N GLN A 290 -3.52 1.50 1.24
CA GLN A 290 -4.81 0.81 1.21
C GLN A 290 -6.00 1.76 1.34
N LYS A 291 -5.87 2.85 2.10
CA LYS A 291 -6.91 3.90 2.20
C LYS A 291 -7.10 4.61 0.85
N GLY A 292 -6.01 4.93 0.16
CA GLY A 292 -6.08 5.49 -1.18
C GLY A 292 -6.69 4.52 -2.20
N VAL A 293 -6.38 3.23 -2.10
CA VAL A 293 -7.03 2.17 -2.89
C VAL A 293 -8.53 2.13 -2.59
N ALA A 294 -8.91 2.14 -1.31
CA ALA A 294 -10.31 2.16 -0.88
C ALA A 294 -11.07 3.34 -1.51
N ALA A 295 -10.54 4.56 -1.37
CA ALA A 295 -11.16 5.75 -1.93
C ALA A 295 -11.39 5.66 -3.44
N GLN A 296 -10.45 5.06 -4.19
CA GLN A 296 -10.58 4.88 -5.64
C GLN A 296 -11.60 3.81 -6.04
N LEU A 297 -11.73 2.74 -5.25
CA LEU A 297 -12.76 1.72 -5.44
C LEU A 297 -14.15 2.25 -5.06
N VAL A 298 -14.26 2.92 -3.91
CA VAL A 298 -15.53 3.45 -3.38
C VAL A 298 -16.09 4.55 -4.26
N ALA A 299 -15.24 5.40 -4.85
CA ALA A 299 -15.65 6.43 -5.81
C ALA A 299 -16.33 5.88 -7.09
N ARG A 300 -16.46 4.56 -7.20
CA ARG A 300 -17.02 3.85 -8.33
C ARG A 300 -18.16 2.90 -7.95
N LEU A 301 -18.35 2.62 -6.66
CA LEU A 301 -19.43 1.73 -6.22
C LEU A 301 -20.80 2.27 -6.64
N PRO A 302 -21.77 1.39 -6.96
CA PRO A 302 -23.15 1.78 -7.18
C PRO A 302 -23.68 2.57 -5.98
N THR A 303 -24.58 3.53 -6.23
CA THR A 303 -25.13 4.41 -5.18
C THR A 303 -25.91 3.68 -4.09
N HIS A 304 -26.34 2.44 -4.33
CA HIS A 304 -26.98 1.58 -3.32
C HIS A 304 -25.97 0.89 -2.37
N ASP A 305 -24.68 0.87 -2.72
CA ASP A 305 -23.60 0.22 -1.95
C ASP A 305 -22.73 1.22 -1.15
N LEU A 306 -23.06 2.52 -1.20
CA LEU A 306 -22.44 3.61 -0.45
C LEU A 306 -23.12 3.82 0.91
#